data_AF-A0A7W1C248-F1
#
_entry.id   AF-A0A7W1C248-F1
#
_cell.length_a   1.000
_cell.length_b   1.000
_cell.length_c   1.000
_cell.angle_alpha   90.00
_cell.angle_beta   90.00
_cell.angle_gamma   90.00
#
_symmetry.space_group_name_H-M   'P 1'
#
loop_
_entity.id
_entity.type
_entity.pdbx_description
1 polymer ?
#
loop_
_entity_poly.entity_id
_entity_poly.type
_entity_poly.pdbx_seq_one_letter_code
_entity_poly.pdbx_strand_id
1 'polypeptide(L)'
;MKPSVLLVSLTLVCAGCEGALPARAPVQADTGAGEVPLRVAGRGGAVLMVAAHINGSGPYNLVLDTGATLTCIDEGVARQLRLPRKTGAVGLGAGVGGSGRVQLVQVDSVRLGGSTVRNLTACVLDLRHLRELGAGGVNGLLGLNFLSSFHVTLDFEKRLLTLKTR
;
A
#
# COMPACT_ATOMS: atom_id res chain seq x y z
N MET A 1 -23.80 0.62 26.83
CA MET A 1 -23.45 1.83 26.05
C MET A 1 -23.02 1.37 24.67
N LYS A 2 -23.77 1.70 23.61
CA LYS A 2 -23.51 1.24 22.24
C LYS A 2 -22.54 2.22 21.56
N PRO A 3 -21.46 1.77 20.88
CA PRO A 3 -20.63 2.69 20.12
C PRO A 3 -21.33 3.03 18.81
N SER A 4 -21.49 4.32 18.55
CA SER A 4 -22.00 4.85 17.29
C SER A 4 -20.92 4.72 16.23
N VAL A 5 -21.16 3.90 15.21
CA VAL A 5 -20.32 3.81 14.01
C VAL A 5 -20.72 4.96 13.08
N LEU A 6 -19.81 5.92 12.87
CA LEU A 6 -19.99 6.96 11.86
C LEU A 6 -19.52 6.43 10.50
N LEU A 7 -20.46 5.96 9.70
CA LEU A 7 -20.21 5.56 8.31
C LEU A 7 -20.35 6.79 7.41
N VAL A 8 -19.23 7.37 6.95
CA VAL A 8 -19.25 8.37 5.88
C VAL A 8 -19.18 7.62 4.55
N SER A 9 -20.33 7.36 3.95
CA SER A 9 -20.41 6.87 2.58
C SER A 9 -20.28 8.05 1.61
N LEU A 10 -19.12 8.20 0.98
CA LEU A 10 -18.95 9.11 -0.15
C LEU A 10 -19.22 8.32 -1.44
N THR A 11 -20.45 8.40 -1.94
CA THR A 11 -20.83 7.82 -3.22
C THR A 11 -20.32 8.72 -4.34
N LEU A 12 -19.25 8.29 -5.04
CA LEU A 12 -18.86 8.91 -6.30
C LEU A 12 -19.55 8.16 -7.45
N VAL A 13 -20.58 8.77 -8.04
CA VAL A 13 -21.12 8.34 -9.33
C VAL A 13 -20.16 8.79 -10.41
N CYS A 14 -19.53 7.86 -11.12
CA CYS A 14 -18.92 8.14 -12.42
C CYS A 14 -19.80 7.54 -13.50
N ALA A 15 -20.38 8.42 -14.31
CA ALA A 15 -21.01 8.07 -15.57
C ALA A 15 -19.92 7.64 -16.58
N GLY A 16 -20.18 6.52 -17.27
CA GLY A 16 -19.77 6.27 -18.66
C GLY A 16 -18.28 6.27 -19.01
N CYS A 17 -17.65 5.09 -18.95
CA CYS A 17 -16.79 4.58 -20.01
C CYS A 17 -16.65 3.06 -19.83
N GLU A 18 -17.27 2.30 -20.73
CA GLU A 18 -17.07 0.86 -20.85
C GLU A 18 -15.66 0.57 -21.34
N GLY A 19 -14.75 0.40 -20.39
CA GLY A 19 -13.48 -0.28 -20.58
C GLY A 19 -13.35 -1.28 -19.46
N ALA A 20 -13.59 -2.57 -19.75
CA ALA A 20 -13.40 -3.63 -18.78
C ALA A 20 -11.99 -3.53 -18.21
N LEU A 21 -11.87 -3.24 -16.91
CA LEU A 21 -10.62 -3.43 -16.18
C LEU A 21 -10.18 -4.87 -16.40
N PRO A 22 -8.91 -5.13 -16.77
CA PRO A 22 -8.44 -6.50 -16.95
C PRO A 22 -8.75 -7.29 -15.68
N ALA A 23 -9.34 -8.47 -15.85
CA ALA A 23 -9.67 -9.37 -14.76
C ALA A 23 -8.46 -9.50 -13.83
N ARG A 24 -8.66 -9.28 -12.53
CA ARG A 24 -7.64 -9.47 -11.50
C ARG A 24 -7.08 -10.88 -11.65
N ALA A 25 -5.83 -11.00 -12.10
CA ALA A 25 -5.11 -12.25 -11.92
C ALA A 25 -5.13 -12.59 -10.42
N PRO A 26 -5.43 -13.84 -10.03
CA PRO A 26 -5.52 -14.21 -8.63
C PRO A 26 -4.19 -13.89 -7.95
N VAL A 27 -4.25 -12.98 -6.97
CA VAL A 27 -3.14 -12.69 -6.08
C VAL A 27 -2.89 -13.96 -5.26
N GLN A 28 -1.79 -14.65 -5.54
CA GLN A 28 -1.33 -15.77 -4.72
C GLN A 28 -0.79 -15.20 -3.40
N ALA A 29 -1.56 -15.39 -2.32
CA ALA A 29 -1.16 -15.11 -0.96
C ALA A 29 -0.71 -16.40 -0.28
N ASP A 30 0.57 -16.50 0.10
CA ASP A 30 1.09 -17.57 0.96
C ASP A 30 1.18 -17.04 2.39
N THR A 31 0.77 -17.83 3.39
CA THR A 31 0.61 -17.39 4.79
C THR A 31 1.45 -18.23 5.74
N GLY A 32 2.54 -17.68 6.25
CA GLY A 32 3.04 -18.03 7.58
C GLY A 32 2.33 -17.17 8.63
N ALA A 33 1.97 -17.72 9.79
CA ALA A 33 1.44 -16.94 10.91
C ALA A 33 2.34 -15.69 11.14
N GLY A 34 1.76 -14.50 11.06
CA GLY A 34 2.56 -13.28 10.89
C GLY A 34 2.00 -12.10 11.65
N GLU A 35 2.29 -12.05 12.95
CA GLU A 35 2.30 -10.79 13.67
C GLU A 35 3.46 -9.94 13.15
N VAL A 36 3.16 -8.72 12.74
CA VAL A 36 4.13 -7.77 12.20
C VAL A 36 4.20 -6.58 13.15
N PRO A 37 5.40 -6.16 13.58
CA PRO A 37 5.54 -4.94 14.37
C PRO A 37 4.93 -3.73 13.65
N LEU A 38 4.01 -3.06 14.32
CA LEU A 38 3.36 -1.83 13.85
C LEU A 38 4.11 -0.64 14.45
N ARG A 39 4.76 0.15 13.60
CA ARG A 39 5.38 1.41 14.03
C ARG A 39 4.37 2.54 13.89
N VAL A 40 4.17 3.27 14.98
CA VAL A 40 3.35 4.49 15.01
C VAL A 40 4.29 5.69 14.94
N ALA A 41 4.07 6.58 13.98
CA ALA A 41 4.91 7.73 13.66
C ALA A 41 4.07 8.97 13.28
N GLY A 42 4.75 10.07 12.95
CA GLY A 42 4.12 11.34 12.63
C GLY A 42 3.49 12.04 13.84
N ARG A 43 3.00 13.26 13.62
CA ARG A 43 2.38 14.08 14.67
C ARG A 43 1.12 13.39 15.21
N GLY A 44 1.06 13.16 16.51
CA GLY A 44 -0.07 12.51 17.17
C GLY A 44 -0.27 11.03 16.82
N GLY A 45 0.73 10.37 16.21
CA GLY A 45 0.63 8.96 15.83
C GLY A 45 -0.24 8.69 14.59
N ALA A 46 -0.39 9.68 13.72
CA ALA A 46 -1.23 9.59 12.53
C ALA A 46 -0.68 8.68 11.43
N VAL A 47 0.58 8.23 11.51
CA VAL A 47 1.23 7.41 10.48
C VAL A 47 1.52 6.02 11.02
N LEU A 48 0.93 5.02 10.38
CA LEU A 48 1.17 3.61 10.68
C LEU A 48 2.13 3.04 9.65
N MET A 49 3.23 2.46 10.12
CA MET A 49 4.30 1.95 9.26
C MET A 49 4.59 0.50 9.57
N VAL A 50 4.91 -0.25 8.51
CA VAL A 50 5.34 -1.64 8.59
C VAL A 50 6.56 -1.89 7.73
N ALA A 51 7.36 -2.88 8.11
CA ALA A 51 8.56 -3.29 7.38
C ALA A 51 8.20 -4.39 6.37
N ALA A 52 8.38 -4.11 5.08
CA ALA A 52 8.09 -5.06 4.00
C ALA A 52 9.32 -5.31 3.12
N HIS A 53 9.38 -6.47 2.47
CA HIS A 53 10.36 -6.77 1.44
C HIS A 53 9.69 -6.66 0.07
N ILE A 54 10.36 -6.02 -0.89
CA ILE A 54 9.91 -5.85 -2.27
C ILE A 54 10.88 -6.62 -3.15
N ASN A 55 10.38 -7.60 -3.91
CA ASN A 55 11.18 -8.51 -4.73
C ASN A 55 12.36 -9.12 -3.93
N GLY A 56 12.09 -9.52 -2.69
CA GLY A 56 13.09 -10.08 -1.76
C GLY A 56 14.06 -9.07 -1.13
N SER A 57 14.13 -7.83 -1.62
CA SER A 57 14.97 -6.76 -1.07
C SER A 57 14.27 -5.97 0.04
N GLY A 58 15.01 -5.49 1.03
CA GLY A 58 14.46 -4.72 2.15
C GLY A 58 15.16 -5.04 3.48
N PRO A 59 14.52 -4.72 4.63
CA PRO A 59 13.16 -4.19 4.75
C PRO A 59 13.03 -2.71 4.33
N TYR A 60 11.91 -2.38 3.72
CA TYR A 60 11.47 -1.02 3.39
C TYR A 60 10.31 -0.61 4.32
N ASN A 61 10.30 0.63 4.79
CA ASN A 61 9.21 1.12 5.62
C ASN A 61 8.06 1.58 4.73
N LEU A 62 6.94 0.87 4.76
CA LEU A 62 5.73 1.22 4.03
C LEU A 62 4.69 1.78 4.98
N VAL A 63 4.04 2.88 4.59
CA VAL A 63 2.86 3.40 5.28
C VAL A 63 1.68 2.50 4.96
N LEU A 64 0.93 2.07 5.97
CA LEU A 64 -0.33 1.37 5.77
C LEU A 64 -1.38 2.37 5.29
N ASP A 65 -1.83 2.25 4.03
CA ASP A 65 -2.72 3.24 3.40
C ASP A 65 -3.93 2.57 2.76
N THR A 66 -5.07 2.59 3.47
CA THR A 66 -6.34 2.08 2.96
C THR A 66 -7.00 2.99 1.92
N GLY A 67 -6.54 4.23 1.78
CA GLY A 67 -7.01 5.17 0.76
C GLY A 67 -6.30 5.00 -0.59
N ALA A 68 -5.17 4.30 -0.61
CA ALA A 68 -4.43 4.01 -1.83
C ALA A 68 -4.96 2.74 -2.51
N THR A 69 -5.52 2.86 -3.73
CA THR A 69 -5.91 1.70 -4.55
C THR A 69 -4.72 0.82 -4.91
N LEU A 70 -3.57 1.43 -5.21
CA LEU A 70 -2.33 0.75 -5.53
C LEU A 70 -1.31 0.95 -4.42
N THR A 71 -0.53 -0.09 -4.13
CA THR A 71 0.76 0.05 -3.46
C THR A 71 1.65 0.98 -4.27
N CYS A 72 2.32 1.91 -3.60
CA CYS A 72 3.19 2.89 -4.24
C CYS A 72 4.59 2.83 -3.65
N ILE A 73 5.61 3.04 -4.48
CA ILE A 73 7.01 2.87 -4.13
C ILE A 73 7.75 4.19 -4.36
N ASP A 74 8.60 4.57 -3.42
CA ASP A 74 9.48 5.73 -3.54
C ASP A 74 10.36 5.61 -4.79
N GLU A 75 10.53 6.71 -5.52
CA GLU A 75 11.36 6.77 -6.73
C GLU A 75 12.77 6.21 -6.55
N GLY A 76 13.40 6.46 -5.41
CA GLY A 76 14.74 5.96 -5.10
C GLY A 76 14.76 4.44 -4.99
N VAL A 77 13.75 3.85 -4.35
CA VAL A 77 13.60 2.40 -4.19
C VAL A 77 13.29 1.74 -5.55
N ALA A 78 12.37 2.32 -6.32
CA ALA A 78 12.04 1.80 -7.64
C ALA A 78 13.26 1.78 -8.58
N ARG A 79 14.09 2.83 -8.53
CA ARG A 79 15.35 2.90 -9.27
C ARG A 79 16.38 1.91 -8.77
N GLN A 80 16.56 1.79 -7.45
CA GLN A 80 17.49 0.84 -6.83
C GLN A 80 17.18 -0.60 -7.25
N LEU A 81 15.91 -0.98 -7.23
CA LEU A 81 15.45 -2.32 -7.58
C LEU A 81 15.27 -2.54 -9.08
N ARG A 82 15.49 -1.51 -9.90
CA ARG A 82 15.32 -1.54 -11.37
C ARG A 82 13.94 -2.08 -11.76
N LEU A 83 12.89 -1.62 -11.07
CA LEU A 83 11.54 -2.14 -11.28
C LEU A 83 11.08 -1.90 -12.73
N PRO A 84 10.58 -2.94 -13.44
CA PRO A 84 10.15 -2.79 -14.82
C PRO A 84 9.00 -1.80 -14.93
N ARG A 85 9.16 -0.78 -15.79
CA ARG A 85 8.07 0.15 -16.12
C ARG A 85 7.01 -0.57 -16.93
N LYS A 86 5.73 -0.33 -16.64
CA LYS A 86 4.64 -0.79 -17.50
C LYS A 86 4.49 0.20 -18.65
N THR A 87 4.94 -0.17 -19.84
CA THR A 87 4.90 0.67 -21.05
C THR A 87 3.46 1.01 -21.44
N GLY A 88 3.17 2.27 -21.76
CA GLY A 88 1.83 2.74 -22.13
C GLY A 88 0.84 2.87 -20.96
N ALA A 89 1.20 2.44 -19.76
CA ALA A 89 0.35 2.49 -18.59
C ALA A 89 0.72 3.69 -17.71
N VAL A 90 0.09 4.84 -17.98
CA VAL A 90 0.09 5.96 -17.04
C VAL A 90 -1.18 5.88 -16.21
N GLY A 91 -1.02 5.74 -14.90
CA GLY A 91 -2.14 5.84 -13.97
C GLY A 91 -2.52 7.30 -13.76
N LEU A 92 -3.80 7.55 -13.52
CA LEU A 92 -4.23 8.78 -12.87
C LEU A 92 -4.25 8.52 -11.37
N GLY A 93 -3.34 9.17 -10.64
CA GLY A 93 -3.36 9.22 -9.20
C GLY A 93 -4.17 10.44 -8.75
N ALA A 94 -5.00 10.28 -7.73
CA ALA A 94 -5.64 11.38 -7.03
C ALA A 94 -5.54 11.10 -5.52
N GLY A 95 -5.12 12.10 -4.76
CA GLY A 95 -4.98 12.01 -3.31
C GLY A 95 -4.89 13.38 -2.66
N VAL A 96 -4.58 13.41 -1.37
CA VAL A 96 -4.50 14.66 -0.57
C VAL A 96 -3.51 15.67 -1.16
N GLY A 97 -2.47 15.20 -1.85
CA GLY A 97 -1.47 16.05 -2.52
C GLY A 97 -1.86 16.53 -3.93
N GLY A 98 -3.08 16.26 -4.40
CA GLY A 98 -3.56 16.60 -5.75
C GLY A 98 -3.74 15.39 -6.66
N SER A 99 -4.01 15.66 -7.93
CA SER A 99 -4.17 14.64 -8.97
C SER A 99 -3.14 14.81 -10.09
N GLY A 100 -2.77 13.70 -10.72
CA GLY A 100 -1.74 13.72 -11.75
C GLY A 100 -1.43 12.37 -12.35
N ARG A 101 -0.54 12.39 -13.34
CA ARG A 101 -0.01 11.20 -14.00
C ARG A 101 1.00 10.54 -13.08
N VAL A 102 0.83 9.24 -12.81
CA VAL A 102 1.78 8.42 -12.05
C VAL A 102 2.41 7.36 -12.94
N GLN A 103 3.71 7.16 -12.77
CA GLN A 103 4.43 6.07 -13.43
C GLN A 103 4.02 4.74 -12.76
N LEU A 104 3.67 3.75 -13.58
CA LEU A 104 3.36 2.39 -13.10
C LEU A 104 4.55 1.46 -13.34
N VAL A 105 4.79 0.57 -12.37
CA VAL A 105 5.82 -0.47 -12.42
C VAL A 105 5.23 -1.83 -12.04
N GLN A 106 5.90 -2.90 -12.48
CA GLN A 106 5.60 -4.26 -12.06
C GLN A 106 6.45 -4.63 -10.84
N VAL A 107 5.80 -5.25 -9.85
CA VAL A 107 6.43 -5.79 -8.64
C VAL A 107 6.08 -7.27 -8.56
N ASP A 108 7.10 -8.12 -8.50
CA ASP A 108 6.92 -9.59 -8.54
C ASP A 108 6.40 -10.09 -7.20
N SER A 109 6.88 -9.51 -6.10
CA SER A 109 6.38 -9.83 -4.76
C SER A 109 6.56 -8.69 -3.77
N VAL A 110 5.56 -8.55 -2.89
CA VAL A 110 5.67 -7.82 -1.63
C VAL A 110 5.46 -8.82 -0.51
N ARG A 111 6.41 -8.90 0.41
CA ARG A 111 6.35 -9.77 1.59
C ARG A 111 6.30 -8.94 2.86
N LEU A 112 5.32 -9.23 3.70
CA LEU A 112 5.09 -8.58 4.98
C LEU A 112 4.93 -9.66 6.05
N GLY A 113 5.91 -9.75 6.96
CA GLY A 113 6.02 -10.88 7.87
C GLY A 113 6.14 -12.21 7.11
N GLY A 114 5.29 -13.17 7.49
CA GLY A 114 5.14 -14.46 6.82
C GLY A 114 4.22 -14.44 5.59
N SER A 115 3.61 -13.30 5.26
CA SER A 115 2.62 -13.19 4.18
C SER A 115 3.24 -12.59 2.92
N THR A 116 3.04 -13.23 1.76
CA THR A 116 3.55 -12.73 0.48
C THR A 116 2.42 -12.54 -0.52
N VAL A 117 2.35 -11.38 -1.15
CA VAL A 117 1.47 -11.09 -2.30
C VAL A 117 2.33 -10.94 -3.55
N ARG A 118 1.92 -11.58 -4.65
CA ARG A 118 2.67 -11.60 -5.92
C ARG A 118 2.01 -10.80 -7.04
N ASN A 119 2.81 -10.46 -8.04
CA ASN A 119 2.37 -9.86 -9.31
C ASN A 119 1.60 -8.53 -9.18
N LEU A 120 2.08 -7.63 -8.32
CA LEU A 120 1.45 -6.33 -8.09
C LEU A 120 1.81 -5.33 -9.19
N THR A 121 0.81 -4.55 -9.60
CA THR A 121 1.08 -3.26 -10.24
C THR A 121 1.25 -2.21 -9.15
N ALA A 122 2.37 -1.51 -9.13
CA ALA A 122 2.64 -0.45 -8.19
C ALA A 122 2.78 0.90 -8.88
N CYS A 123 2.48 1.98 -8.16
CA CYS A 123 2.75 3.34 -8.62
C CYS A 123 4.11 3.82 -8.10
N VAL A 124 4.76 4.74 -8.80
CA VAL A 124 6.01 5.37 -8.35
C VAL A 124 5.71 6.82 -7.96
N LEU A 125 6.13 7.22 -6.76
CA LEU A 125 5.91 8.55 -6.21
C LEU A 125 7.20 9.13 -5.62
N ASP A 126 7.32 10.45 -5.66
CA ASP A 126 8.26 11.20 -4.83
C ASP A 126 7.67 11.36 -3.42
N LEU A 127 8.25 10.68 -2.44
CA LEU A 127 7.76 10.65 -1.06
C LEU A 127 8.61 11.53 -0.11
N ARG A 128 9.45 12.42 -0.64
CA ARG A 128 10.27 13.34 0.18
C ARG A 128 9.41 14.15 1.16
N HIS A 129 8.27 14.68 0.71
CA HIS A 129 7.39 15.46 1.56
C HIS A 129 6.82 14.69 2.76
N LEU A 130 6.50 13.38 2.60
CA LEU A 130 6.04 12.56 3.72
C LEU A 130 7.11 12.39 4.79
N ARG A 131 8.39 12.31 4.39
CA ARG A 131 9.51 12.22 5.34
C ARG A 131 9.60 13.46 6.23
N GLU A 132 9.36 14.64 5.65
CA GLU A 132 9.38 15.93 6.34
C GLU A 132 8.25 16.06 7.37
N LEU A 133 7.10 15.40 7.13
CA LEU A 133 5.94 15.40 8.04
C LEU A 133 6.07 14.42 9.22
N GLY A 134 7.27 13.93 9.50
CA GLY A 134 7.54 13.04 10.63
C GLY A 134 7.37 11.55 10.33
N ALA A 135 7.15 11.18 9.06
CA ALA A 135 7.24 9.80 8.59
C ALA A 135 8.66 9.51 8.08
N GLY A 136 9.64 9.70 8.97
CA GLY A 136 11.06 9.50 8.64
C GLY A 136 11.31 8.10 8.08
N GLY A 137 12.03 8.02 6.95
CA GLY A 137 12.39 6.75 6.33
C GLY A 137 11.27 6.04 5.56
N VAL A 138 10.15 6.71 5.23
CA VAL A 138 9.14 6.16 4.31
C VAL A 138 9.77 5.76 2.98
N ASN A 139 9.45 4.55 2.52
CA ASN A 139 9.90 3.99 1.25
C ASN A 139 8.72 3.66 0.31
N GLY A 140 7.49 3.84 0.77
CA GLY A 140 6.30 3.56 -0.02
C GLY A 140 5.01 3.58 0.79
N LEU A 141 3.90 3.30 0.11
CA LEU A 141 2.56 3.12 0.64
C LEU A 141 2.11 1.70 0.34
N LEU A 142 1.56 0.99 1.33
CA LEU A 142 0.97 -0.33 1.18
C LEU A 142 -0.54 -0.18 0.98
N GLY A 143 -0.97 -0.33 -0.28
CA GLY A 143 -2.33 -0.04 -0.71
C GLY A 143 -3.26 -1.26 -0.74
N LEU A 144 -4.51 -1.03 -1.15
CA LEU A 144 -5.57 -2.02 -1.20
C LEU A 144 -5.27 -3.22 -2.12
N ASN A 145 -4.51 -3.03 -3.20
CA ASN A 145 -4.11 -4.14 -4.05
C ASN A 145 -3.24 -5.20 -3.34
N PHE A 146 -2.60 -4.84 -2.22
CA PHE A 146 -2.01 -5.79 -1.27
C PHE A 146 -2.98 -6.13 -0.14
N LEU A 147 -3.54 -5.11 0.53
CA LEU A 147 -4.29 -5.30 1.79
C LEU A 147 -5.59 -6.09 1.60
N SER A 148 -6.21 -6.01 0.42
CA SER A 148 -7.47 -6.71 0.13
C SER A 148 -7.34 -8.23 0.13
N SER A 149 -6.13 -8.79 0.03
CA SER A 149 -5.87 -10.22 0.15
C SER A 149 -6.02 -10.75 1.59
N PHE A 150 -6.13 -9.86 2.57
CA PHE A 150 -6.12 -10.22 3.99
C PHE A 150 -7.32 -9.63 4.75
N HIS A 151 -7.68 -10.31 5.84
CA HIS A 151 -8.23 -9.69 7.03
C HIS A 151 -7.07 -9.07 7.82
N VAL A 152 -7.10 -7.76 8.00
CA VAL A 152 -6.06 -6.99 8.69
C VAL A 152 -6.59 -6.59 10.06
N THR A 153 -5.84 -6.92 11.12
CA THR A 153 -6.13 -6.49 12.49
C THR A 153 -4.99 -5.63 13.02
N LEU A 154 -5.32 -4.49 13.63
CA LEU A 154 -4.37 -3.57 14.25
C LEU A 154 -4.58 -3.57 15.76
N ASP A 155 -3.58 -4.02 16.50
CA ASP A 155 -3.52 -3.93 17.96
C ASP A 155 -2.57 -2.77 18.33
N PHE A 156 -3.15 -1.63 18.68
CA PHE A 156 -2.38 -0.41 19.00
C PHE A 156 -1.70 -0.48 20.37
N GLU A 157 -2.25 -1.25 21.31
CA GLU A 157 -1.65 -1.43 22.64
C GLU A 157 -0.39 -2.30 22.52
N LYS A 158 -0.48 -3.42 21.81
CA LYS A 158 0.66 -4.32 21.58
C LYS A 158 1.57 -3.86 20.45
N ARG A 159 1.14 -2.88 19.65
CA ARG A 159 1.82 -2.41 18.44
C ARG A 159 2.05 -3.53 17.44
N LEU A 160 0.99 -4.27 17.13
CA LEU A 160 1.02 -5.40 16.21
C LEU A 160 -0.01 -5.24 15.09
N LEU A 161 0.41 -5.63 13.90
CA LEU A 161 -0.46 -5.86 12.76
C LEU A 161 -0.55 -7.37 12.53
N THR A 162 -1.76 -7.91 12.44
CA THR A 162 -2.00 -9.32 12.09
C THR A 162 -2.59 -9.41 10.70
N LEU A 163 -2.03 -10.30 9.87
CA LEU A 163 -2.56 -10.64 8.55
C LEU A 163 -3.12 -12.06 8.57
N LYS A 164 -4.39 -12.20 8.20
CA LYS A 164 -5.02 -13.51 7.97
C LYS A 164 -5.56 -13.55 6.54
N THR A 165 -5.20 -14.54 5.77
CA THR A 165 -5.70 -14.70 4.39
C THR A 165 -7.20 -14.89 4.37
N ARG A 166 -7.85 -14.32 3.34
CA ARG A 166 -9.29 -14.45 3.10
C ARG A 166 -9.65 -15.78 2.44
#